data_AF-U6CYB6-F1
#
_entry.id   AF-U6CYB6-F1
#
_cell.length_a   1.000
_cell.length_b   1.000
_cell.length_c   1.000
_cell.angle_alpha   90.00
_cell.angle_beta   90.00
_cell.angle_gamma   90.00
#
_symmetry.space_group_name_H-M   'P 1'
#
loop_
_entity.id
_entity.type
_entity.pdbx_description
1 polymer ?
#
loop_
_entity_poly.entity_id
_entity_poly.type
_entity_poly.pdbx_seq_one_letter_code
_entity_poly.pdbx_strand_id
1 'polypeptide(L)' 'GFVLDLVNGKPRDNKQAGVFEPTIVKVKSLKFATEAAITILRIDDLIKLHPESKDDKHGGYEDAVHSGALDD' A
#
# COMPACT_ATOMS: atom_id res chain seq x y z
N GLY A 1 8.65 7.72 -31.90
CA GLY A 1 8.35 6.29 -31.64
C GLY A 1 6.85 6.15 -31.57
N PHE A 2 6.28 5.12 -32.20
CA PHE A 2 4.82 4.94 -32.23
C PHE A 2 4.32 4.35 -30.90
N VAL A 3 3.22 4.90 -30.39
CA VAL A 3 2.51 4.48 -29.17
C VAL A 3 1.02 4.37 -29.50
N LEU A 4 0.24 3.66 -28.68
CA LEU A 4 -1.20 3.59 -28.84
C LEU A 4 -1.87 4.94 -28.54
N ASP A 5 -2.60 5.48 -29.52
CA ASP A 5 -3.56 6.56 -29.31
C ASP A 5 -4.85 5.98 -28.73
N LEU A 6 -5.11 6.26 -27.45
CA LEU A 6 -6.29 5.73 -26.75
C LEU A 6 -7.61 6.38 -27.21
N VAL A 7 -7.57 7.53 -27.88
CA VAL A 7 -8.77 8.21 -28.39
C VAL A 7 -9.23 7.57 -29.70
N ASN A 8 -8.28 7.27 -30.58
CA ASN A 8 -8.57 6.74 -31.93
C ASN A 8 -8.29 5.23 -32.07
N GLY A 9 -7.75 4.58 -31.03
CA GLY A 9 -7.46 3.15 -31.00
C GLY A 9 -6.37 2.68 -31.97
N LYS A 10 -5.46 3.57 -32.41
CA LYS A 10 -4.46 3.27 -33.45
C LYS A 10 -3.05 3.69 -33.04
N PRO A 11 -1.99 3.07 -33.59
CA PRO A 11 -0.63 3.56 -33.41
C PRO A 11 -0.47 5.00 -33.91
N ARG A 12 0.21 5.84 -33.13
CA ARG A 12 0.48 7.25 -33.43
C ARG A 12 1.86 7.67 -32.94
N ASP A 13 2.49 8.60 -33.63
CA ASP A 13 3.70 9.25 -33.13
C ASP A 13 3.35 10.28 -32.04
N ASN A 14 3.63 9.94 -30.77
CA ASN A 14 3.32 10.82 -29.65
C ASN A 14 4.15 12.10 -29.62
N LYS A 15 5.35 12.11 -30.24
CA LYS A 15 6.18 13.34 -30.32
C LYS A 15 5.49 14.38 -31.21
N GLN A 16 5.02 13.96 -32.37
CA GLN A 16 4.30 14.85 -33.30
C GLN A 16 2.95 15.28 -32.74
N ALA A 17 2.29 14.40 -31.99
CA ALA A 17 1.03 14.70 -31.31
C ALA A 17 1.18 15.57 -30.04
N GLY A 18 2.40 15.99 -29.68
CA GLY A 18 2.66 16.84 -28.52
C GLY A 18 2.50 16.13 -27.16
N VAL A 19 2.46 14.80 -27.14
CA VAL A 19 2.31 14.00 -25.92
C VAL A 19 3.69 13.63 -25.40
N PHE A 20 4.08 14.26 -24.29
CA PHE A 20 5.39 14.06 -23.66
C PHE A 20 5.21 13.62 -22.21
N GLU A 21 6.07 12.70 -21.77
CA GLU A 21 6.21 12.37 -20.35
C GLU A 21 7.66 12.56 -19.91
N PRO A 22 7.90 13.12 -18.71
CA PRO A 22 9.26 13.26 -18.20
C PRO A 22 9.90 11.88 -17.92
N THR A 23 11.14 11.69 -18.39
CA THR A 23 11.89 10.44 -18.16
C THR A 23 11.98 10.07 -16.68
N ILE A 24 12.12 11.08 -15.80
CA ILE A 24 12.19 10.86 -14.35
C ILE A 24 10.95 10.17 -13.79
N VAL A 25 9.76 10.46 -14.32
CA VAL A 25 8.51 9.84 -13.89
C VAL A 25 8.53 8.36 -14.27
N LYS A 26 8.90 8.02 -15.50
CA LYS A 26 9.00 6.63 -15.96
C LYS A 26 10.03 5.82 -15.15
N VAL A 27 11.18 6.40 -14.86
CA VAL A 27 12.22 5.75 -14.03
C VAL A 27 11.70 5.49 -12.62
N LYS A 28 11.03 6.47 -12.00
CA LYS A 28 10.45 6.31 -10.66
C LYS A 28 9.35 5.25 -10.64
N SER A 29 8.46 5.24 -11.63
CA SER A 29 7.40 4.23 -11.77
C SER A 29 7.99 2.81 -11.82
N LEU A 30 9.01 2.60 -12.66
CA LEU A 30 9.67 1.29 -12.77
C LEU A 30 10.36 0.89 -11.46
N LYS A 31 11.11 1.81 -10.84
CA LYS A 31 11.80 1.53 -9.57
C LYS A 31 10.82 1.15 -8.47
N PHE A 32 9.75 1.92 -8.28
CA PHE A 32 8.77 1.63 -7.23
C PHE A 32 8.02 0.31 -7.48
N ALA A 33 7.63 0.03 -8.72
CA ALA A 33 7.00 -1.25 -9.06
C ALA A 33 7.94 -2.43 -8.78
N THR A 34 9.22 -2.31 -9.14
CA THR A 34 10.23 -3.34 -8.88
C THR A 34 10.44 -3.57 -7.39
N GLU A 35 10.68 -2.53 -6.60
CA GLU A 35 10.88 -2.67 -5.15
C GLU A 35 9.64 -3.26 -4.48
N ALA A 36 8.44 -2.79 -4.82
CA ALA A 36 7.20 -3.34 -4.30
C ALA A 36 7.02 -4.82 -4.64
N ALA A 37 7.29 -5.21 -5.89
CA ALA A 37 7.22 -6.61 -6.30
C ALA A 37 8.24 -7.48 -5.56
N ILE A 38 9.48 -7.02 -5.42
CA ILE A 38 10.52 -7.71 -4.66
C ILE A 38 10.08 -7.90 -3.21
N THR A 39 9.53 -6.85 -2.57
CA THR A 39 9.02 -6.94 -1.20
C THR A 39 7.91 -7.98 -1.08
N ILE A 40 6.90 -7.95 -1.96
CA ILE A 40 5.78 -8.89 -1.93
C ILE A 40 6.24 -10.33 -2.15
N LEU A 41 7.11 -10.57 -3.13
CA LEU A 41 7.60 -11.91 -3.47
C LEU A 41 8.53 -12.50 -2.40
N ARG A 42 9.10 -11.67 -1.52
CA ARG A 42 9.96 -12.12 -0.41
C ARG A 42 9.20 -12.46 0.86
N ILE A 43 7.90 -12.20 0.93
CA ILE A 43 7.07 -12.59 2.08
C ILE A 43 6.91 -14.11 2.02
N ASP A 44 7.44 -14.82 3.01
CA ASP A 44 7.30 -16.26 3.20
C ASP A 44 6.17 -16.61 4.19
N ASP A 45 5.87 -15.74 5.15
CA ASP A 45 4.74 -15.88 6.08
C ASP A 45 4.11 -14.53 6.46
N LEU A 46 2.83 -14.53 6.84
CA LEU A 46 2.06 -13.37 7.24
C LEU A 46 1.09 -13.70 8.38
N ILE A 47 1.41 -13.24 9.59
CA ILE A 47 0.50 -13.31 10.73
C ILE A 47 -0.47 -12.12 10.67
N LYS A 48 -1.77 -12.40 10.69
CA LYS A 48 -2.83 -11.39 10.80
C LYS A 48 -3.50 -11.49 12.16
N LEU A 49 -3.49 -10.40 12.92
CA LEU A 49 -4.25 -10.31 14.17
C LEU A 49 -5.73 -10.14 13.84
N HIS A 50 -6.59 -10.82 14.61
CA HIS A 50 -8.01 -10.50 14.59
C HIS A 50 -8.21 -9.10 15.17
N PRO A 51 -9.11 -8.28 14.60
CA PRO A 51 -9.46 -7.00 15.19
C PRO A 51 -9.98 -7.22 16.61
N GLU A 52 -9.51 -6.43 17.56
CA GLU A 52 -9.93 -6.52 18.95
C GLU A 52 -11.44 -6.30 19.05
N SER A 53 -12.15 -7.26 19.67
CA SER A 53 -13.55 -7.11 20.04
C SER A 53 -13.64 -5.98 21.06
N LYS A 54 -14.51 -4.98 20.83
CA LYS A 54 -14.73 -3.90 21.81
C LYS A 54 -15.30 -4.38 23.15
N ASP A 55 -15.74 -5.64 23.22
CA ASP A 55 -16.31 -6.28 24.41
C ASP A 55 -15.25 -7.01 25.26
N ASP A 56 -14.01 -7.15 24.79
CA ASP A 56 -12.89 -7.75 25.56
C ASP A 56 -12.22 -6.76 26.54
N LYS A 57 -12.86 -5.62 26.80
CA LYS A 57 -12.52 -4.71 27.90
C LYS A 57 -13.27 -5.06 29.19
N HIS A 58 -13.26 -6.33 29.57
CA HIS A 58 -13.61 -6.70 30.94
C HIS A 58 -12.30 -6.88 31.73
N GLY A 59 -11.92 -5.83 32.46
CA GLY A 59 -10.76 -5.83 33.36
C GLY A 59 -9.56 -5.07 32.78
N GLY A 60 -9.76 -3.80 32.40
CA GLY A 60 -8.62 -2.92 32.16
C GLY A 60 -7.83 -2.68 33.46
N TYR A 61 -6.55 -2.34 33.36
CA TYR A 61 -5.74 -1.94 34.52
C TYR A 61 -6.45 -0.85 35.36
N GLU A 62 -7.15 0.08 34.70
CA GLU A 62 -7.97 1.09 35.37
C GLU A 62 -9.10 0.49 36.23
N ASP A 63 -9.76 -0.59 35.79
CA ASP A 63 -10.79 -1.28 36.57
C ASP A 63 -10.21 -1.99 37.80
N ALA A 64 -9.00 -2.56 37.67
CA ALA A 64 -8.29 -3.20 38.78
C ALA A 64 -7.82 -2.18 39.83
N VAL A 65 -7.38 -0.99 39.40
CA VAL A 65 -6.99 0.10 40.29
C VAL A 65 -8.21 0.69 41.00
N HIS A 66 -9.33 0.86 40.31
CA HIS A 66 -10.55 1.41 40.90
C HIS A 66 -11.29 0.44 41.84
N SER A 67 -11.14 -0.87 41.65
CA SER A 67 -11.80 -1.89 42.48
C SER A 67 -11.04 -2.24 43.76
N GLY A 68 -9.83 -1.69 43.97
CA GLY A 68 -8.99 -2.00 45.15
C GLY A 68 -8.43 -3.42 45.15
N ALA A 69 -8.51 -4.14 44.02
CA ALA A 69 -8.04 -5.52 43.87
C ALA A 69 -6.51 -5.66 43.81
N LEU A 70 -5.77 -4.55 43.95
CA LEU A 70 -4.31 -4.50 43.93
C LEU A 70 -3.69 -4.20 45.31
N ASP A 71 -4.53 -4.02 46.34
CA ASP A 71 -4.10 -3.63 47.69
C ASP A 71 -3.95 -4.83 48.66
N ASP A 72 -3.85 -6.06 48.13
CA ASP A 72 -3.53 -7.29 48.90
C ASP A 72 -2.03 -7.65 48.85
#